data_AF-A0A2R6J6Q3-F1
#
_entry.id   AF-A0A2R6J6Q3-F1
#
_cell.length_a   1.000
_cell.length_b   1.000
_cell.length_c   1.000
_cell.angle_alpha   90.00
_cell.angle_beta   90.00
_cell.angle_gamma   90.00
#
_symmetry.space_group_name_H-M   'P 1'
#
loop_
_entity.id
_entity.type
_entity.pdbx_description
1 polymer ?
#
loop_
_entity_poly.entity_id
_entity_poly.type
_entity_poly.pdbx_seq_one_letter_code
_entity_poly.pdbx_strand_id
1 'polypeptide(L)'
;MLPALPLQNGGAGPVLLLWLIILAGFLALVYFVYRDAQRNSQHPAFLWAIVVFLAPLLGLILYVLLGRNGGGRGGRPSSRI
;
A
#
# COMPACT_ATOMS: atom_id res chain seq x y z
N MET A 1 -23.87 -34.31 3.95
CA MET A 1 -23.28 -33.78 5.20
C MET A 1 -22.22 -32.76 4.81
N LEU A 2 -22.48 -31.47 5.06
CA LEU A 2 -21.51 -30.40 4.78
C LEU A 2 -20.46 -30.40 5.90
N PRO A 3 -19.16 -30.35 5.59
CA PRO A 3 -18.13 -30.29 6.62
C PRO A 3 -18.26 -28.99 7.41
N ALA A 4 -18.18 -29.09 8.73
CA ALA A 4 -18.17 -27.92 9.60
C ALA A 4 -16.96 -27.05 9.25
N LEU A 5 -17.20 -25.79 8.89
CA LEU A 5 -16.13 -24.84 8.60
C LEU A 5 -15.42 -24.48 9.93
N PRO A 6 -14.12 -24.17 9.92
CA PRO A 6 -13.35 -23.87 11.15
C PRO A 6 -13.99 -22.81 12.07
N LEU A 7 -14.79 -21.90 11.49
CA LEU A 7 -15.55 -20.88 12.20
C LEU A 7 -16.66 -21.45 13.12
N GLN A 8 -17.14 -22.67 12.86
CA GLN A 8 -18.22 -23.32 13.61
C GLN A 8 -17.71 -24.20 14.79
N ASN A 9 -16.42 -24.54 14.83
CA ASN A 9 -15.83 -25.49 15.80
C ASN A 9 -15.05 -24.83 16.95
N GLY A 10 -15.34 -23.57 17.32
CA GLY A 10 -14.63 -22.88 18.42
C GLY A 10 -13.24 -22.32 18.06
N GLY A 11 -12.74 -22.58 16.84
CA GLY A 11 -11.55 -21.92 16.28
C GLY A 11 -11.79 -20.49 15.77
N ALA A 12 -13.02 -19.96 15.91
CA ALA A 12 -13.41 -18.65 15.41
C ALA A 12 -12.60 -17.49 16.04
N GLY A 13 -12.25 -17.59 17.32
CA GLY A 13 -11.51 -16.54 18.03
C GLY A 13 -10.13 -16.26 17.42
N PRO A 14 -9.23 -17.26 17.35
CA PRO A 14 -7.91 -17.10 16.74
C PRO A 14 -7.95 -16.71 15.26
N VAL A 15 -8.90 -17.28 14.49
CA VAL A 15 -9.08 -16.95 13.07
C VAL A 15 -9.50 -15.48 12.90
N LEU A 16 -10.44 -15.00 13.70
CA LEU A 16 -10.89 -13.61 13.67
C LEU A 16 -9.76 -12.64 14.08
N LEU A 17 -8.99 -12.97 15.10
CA LEU A 17 -7.82 -12.18 15.51
C LEU A 17 -6.79 -12.09 14.38
N LEU A 18 -6.51 -13.19 13.68
CA LEU A 18 -5.60 -13.19 12.53
C LEU A 18 -6.13 -12.27 11.42
N TRP A 19 -7.41 -12.35 11.08
CA TRP A 19 -8.02 -11.46 10.09
C TRP A 19 -7.95 -9.98 10.49
N LEU A 20 -8.16 -9.66 11.77
CA LEU A 20 -8.04 -8.30 12.29
C LEU A 20 -6.59 -7.77 12.18
N ILE A 21 -5.59 -8.61 12.46
CA ILE A 21 -4.18 -8.25 12.32
C ILE A 21 -3.85 -7.98 10.85
N ILE A 22 -4.29 -8.86 9.95
CA ILE A 22 -4.09 -8.67 8.50
C ILE A 22 -4.75 -7.37 8.03
N LEU A 23 -5.99 -7.12 8.46
CA LEU A 23 -6.72 -5.89 8.12
C LEU A 23 -6.02 -4.63 8.66
N ALA A 24 -5.56 -4.66 9.91
CA ALA A 24 -4.83 -3.57 10.52
C ALA A 24 -3.50 -3.32 9.81
N GLY A 25 -2.76 -4.37 9.45
CA GLY A 25 -1.52 -4.28 8.68
C GLY A 25 -1.74 -3.71 7.29
N PHE A 26 -2.82 -4.12 6.62
CA PHE A 26 -3.20 -3.57 5.32
C PHE A 26 -3.55 -2.08 5.40
N LEU A 27 -4.36 -1.67 6.38
CA LEU A 27 -4.68 -0.25 6.60
C LEU A 27 -3.43 0.57 6.96
N ALA A 28 -2.55 0.02 7.80
CA ALA A 28 -1.28 0.63 8.15
C ALA A 28 -0.38 0.83 6.92
N LEU A 29 -0.35 -0.14 6.00
CA LEU A 29 0.39 -0.03 4.74
C LEU A 29 -0.15 1.10 3.85
N VAL A 30 -1.47 1.17 3.66
CA VAL A 30 -2.11 2.23 2.87
C VAL A 30 -1.84 3.61 3.48
N TYR A 31 -1.99 3.73 4.79
CA TYR A 31 -1.69 4.96 5.52
C TYR A 31 -0.22 5.35 5.44
N PHE A 32 0.69 4.37 5.52
CA PHE A 32 2.12 4.58 5.35
C PHE A 32 2.43 5.15 3.97
N VAL A 33 1.91 4.53 2.90
CA VAL A 33 2.13 5.02 1.53
C VAL A 33 1.56 6.42 1.34
N TYR A 34 0.39 6.71 1.90
CA TYR A 34 -0.18 8.06 1.87
C TYR A 34 0.76 9.10 2.51
N ARG A 35 1.23 8.83 3.74
CA ARG A 35 2.13 9.72 4.49
C ARG A 35 3.49 9.88 3.80
N ASP A 36 4.00 8.81 3.21
CA ASP A 36 5.26 8.82 2.48
C ASP A 36 5.11 9.61 1.16
N ALA A 37 4.00 9.44 0.44
CA ALA A 37 3.72 10.14 -0.81
C ALA A 37 3.52 11.65 -0.60
N GLN A 38 2.97 12.08 0.55
CA GLN A 38 2.87 13.51 0.89
C GLN A 38 4.22 14.22 0.93
N ARG A 39 5.31 13.49 1.22
CA ARG A 39 6.65 14.06 1.37
C ARG A 39 7.54 13.80 0.16
N ASN A 40 7.30 12.71 -0.55
CA ASN A 40 8.23 12.18 -1.55
C ASN A 40 7.65 12.13 -2.97
N SER A 41 6.37 12.47 -3.18
CA SER A 41 5.76 12.43 -4.51
C SER A 41 5.40 13.81 -5.06
N GLN A 42 5.55 13.98 -6.38
CA GLN A 42 4.97 15.12 -7.11
C GLN A 42 3.51 14.87 -7.50
N HIS A 43 3.03 13.62 -7.41
CA HIS A 43 1.65 13.26 -7.67
C HIS A 43 0.81 13.32 -6.38
N PRO A 44 -0.52 13.52 -6.49
CA PRO A 44 -1.42 13.53 -5.34
C PRO A 44 -1.27 12.27 -4.46
N ALA A 45 -0.99 12.46 -3.17
CA ALA A 45 -0.83 11.36 -2.21
C ALA A 45 -2.06 10.45 -2.11
N PHE A 46 -3.26 11.01 -2.32
CA PHE A 46 -4.51 10.26 -2.34
C PHE A 46 -4.58 9.24 -3.48
N LEU A 47 -4.02 9.55 -4.65
CA LEU A 47 -3.94 8.61 -5.78
C LEU A 47 -3.07 7.40 -5.43
N TRP A 48 -1.94 7.62 -4.76
CA TRP A 48 -1.10 6.50 -4.34
C TRP A 48 -1.77 5.63 -3.28
N ALA A 49 -2.46 6.23 -2.33
CA ALA A 49 -3.22 5.50 -1.32
C ALA A 49 -4.30 4.61 -1.96
N ILE A 50 -5.07 5.13 -2.94
CA ILE A 50 -6.16 4.36 -3.55
C ILE A 50 -5.62 3.22 -4.43
N VAL A 51 -4.51 3.42 -5.15
CA VAL A 51 -3.89 2.37 -5.96
C VAL A 51 -3.37 1.24 -5.08
N VAL A 52 -2.73 1.55 -3.94
CA VAL A 52 -2.28 0.55 -2.97
C VAL A 52 -3.46 -0.13 -2.25
N PHE A 53 -4.56 0.58 -2.03
CA PHE A 53 -5.76 -0.02 -1.47
C PHE A 53 -6.42 -1.03 -2.44
N LEU A 54 -6.55 -0.68 -3.73
CA LEU A 54 -7.19 -1.53 -4.74
C LEU A 54 -6.31 -2.69 -5.19
N ALA A 55 -5.00 -2.45 -5.30
CA ALA A 55 -4.03 -3.42 -5.79
C ALA A 55 -2.74 -3.32 -4.97
N PRO A 56 -2.68 -3.89 -3.75
CA PRO A 56 -1.58 -3.65 -2.81
C PRO A 56 -0.19 -3.92 -3.37
N LEU A 57 0.02 -5.05 -4.03
CA LEU A 57 1.32 -5.38 -4.63
C LEU A 57 1.65 -4.45 -5.81
N LEU A 58 0.72 -4.30 -6.75
CA LEU A 58 0.93 -3.49 -7.95
C LEU A 58 1.12 -2.01 -7.59
N GLY A 59 0.29 -1.48 -6.69
CA GLY A 59 0.37 -0.12 -6.21
C GLY A 59 1.65 0.19 -5.46
N LEU A 60 2.17 -0.76 -4.67
CA LEU A 60 3.46 -0.59 -4.00
C LEU A 60 4.61 -0.53 -5.01
N ILE A 61 4.60 -1.43 -6.00
CA ILE A 61 5.59 -1.44 -7.08
C ILE A 61 5.56 -0.12 -7.85
N LEU A 62 4.38 0.31 -8.29
CA LEU A 62 4.20 1.57 -9.00
C LEU A 62 4.62 2.76 -8.13
N TYR A 63 4.32 2.75 -6.84
CA TYR A 63 4.71 3.82 -5.93
C TYR A 63 6.22 3.92 -5.81
N VAL A 64 6.91 2.80 -5.62
CA VAL A 64 8.38 2.80 -5.50
C VAL A 64 9.05 3.24 -6.80
N LEU A 65 8.57 2.77 -7.95
CA LEU A 65 9.18 3.06 -9.26
C LEU A 65 8.89 4.48 -9.74
N LEU A 66 7.66 4.97 -9.56
CA LEU A 66 7.17 6.19 -10.19
C LEU A 66 6.78 7.27 -9.18
N GLY A 67 6.21 6.87 -8.05
CA GLY A 67 5.66 7.79 -7.05
C GLY A 67 6.68 8.39 -6.08
N ARG A 68 7.63 7.59 -5.60
CA ARG A 68 8.50 7.91 -4.45
C ARG A 68 9.66 8.87 -4.79
N ASN A 69 10.14 8.84 -6.02
CA ASN A 69 11.32 9.61 -6.43
C ASN A 69 10.99 10.71 -7.44
N GLY A 70 9.71 11.07 -7.55
CA GLY A 70 9.19 12.15 -8.41
C GLY A 70 10.00 12.36 -9.68
N GLY A 71 9.90 11.42 -10.64
CA GLY A 71 10.53 11.52 -11.96
C GLY A 71 11.99 11.95 -11.90
N GLY A 72 12.91 10.98 -11.75
CA GLY A 72 14.34 11.24 -11.72
C GLY A 72 14.77 12.28 -12.75
N ARG A 73 15.11 13.48 -12.26
CA ARG A 73 16.02 14.48 -12.84
C ARG A 73 16.39 14.25 -14.31
N GLY A 74 15.45 14.54 -15.20
CA GLY A 74 15.71 14.84 -16.62
C GLY A 74 16.20 16.27 -16.84
N GLY A 75 16.88 16.87 -15.86
CA GLY A 75 17.40 18.24 -15.93
C GLY A 75 18.91 18.22 -15.82
N ARG A 76 19.60 17.91 -16.93
CA ARG A 76 21.00 18.32 -17.10
C ARG A 76 21.03 19.85 -16.95
N PRO A 77 21.81 20.44 -16.03
CA PRO A 77 22.11 21.85 -16.12
C PRO A 77 23.04 22.01 -17.33
N SER A 78 22.46 22.39 -18.46
CA SER A 78 23.23 22.96 -19.57
C SER A 78 23.56 24.41 -19.19
N SER A 79 24.59 24.57 -18.38
CA SER A 79 25.27 25.85 -18.17
C SER A 79 26.76 25.58 -18.26
N ARG A 80 27.58 26.29 -19.02
CA ARG A 80 27.44 27.37 -19.99
C ARG A 80 28.83 27.43 -20.65
N ILE A 81 28.89 28.00 -21.84
CA ILE A 81 30.11 28.40 -22.56
C ILE A 81 31.06 29.15 -21.63
#